data_AF-A0A0K1QDB1-F1
#
_entry.id   AF-A0A0K1QDB1-F1
#
_cell.length_a   1.000
_cell.length_b   1.000
_cell.length_c   1.000
_cell.angle_alpha   90.00
_cell.angle_beta   90.00
_cell.angle_gamma   90.00
#
_symmetry.space_group_name_H-M   'P 1'
#
loop_
_entity.id
_entity.type
_entity.pdbx_description
1 polymer ?
#
loop_
_entity_poly.entity_id
_entity_poly.type
_entity_poly.pdbx_seq_one_letter_code
_entity_poly.pdbx_strand_id
1 'polypeptide(L)'
;MKLSLTRTPLLLLLAACAASATACTADASDDGAAVGDEEDLTSLTARARRLDFAGYVYVAEGTSDYAIVSEVKRQTQSAFGALREGNVGVNSRELKDVNPATFLKTPVTVVDPANPGATTKMVKVAYTFTDNAVVPVPMATRSAISLGLLGRNYQSQSDRILRECTTGDAHAREFQSSIWYVFDPALSSCKTAMATEQQKIDADRHGLAEGQVPLSEVNRLYIPMTANLKTTSASTATKYPEYDRLYAGGVEPGKLVIGMVSGMMADWAAGERHEVYEDQGYEMWYGGLREIFKARPNFKLASVEGVANPLSYSVGGTSVTFASFDDMVAFELDNKNPAGVTYANRNELRKQIATTLVKRWITFEVPVQVKIGATTKPLTIKLQSYFGAETDATPHKRGIKTSDIFVYNGHSYIGYGPLDPSRFTTADFPASYQVLMINGCVSYNYYEKDYIPLKAGGTKNLDLVTNGLESWVNESGEAMGRFVGSFIDGKINSYNQILKNSQFTYFGYDWGMDALRVVDGELDNKYKPTKTPISLQ
;
A
#
# COMPACT_ATOMS: atom_id res chain seq x y z
N MET A 1 3.82 80.89 -8.60
CA MET A 1 4.95 81.49 -7.86
C MET A 1 4.49 81.80 -6.44
N LYS A 2 4.77 80.89 -5.50
CA LYS A 2 4.96 81.08 -4.04
C LYS A 2 4.92 79.70 -3.39
N LEU A 3 6.09 79.25 -2.94
CA LEU A 3 6.26 78.11 -2.04
C LEU A 3 5.65 78.44 -0.68
N SER A 4 5.13 77.44 0.01
CA SER A 4 5.25 77.36 1.46
C SER A 4 5.31 75.91 1.91
N LEU A 5 6.41 75.58 2.59
CA LEU A 5 6.68 74.34 3.30
C LEU A 5 5.84 74.27 4.57
N THR A 6 5.35 73.08 4.95
CA THR A 6 5.30 72.65 6.35
C THR A 6 5.38 71.13 6.50
N ARG A 7 6.59 70.69 6.91
CA ARG A 7 6.95 69.63 7.87
C ARG A 7 5.97 68.47 8.12
N THR A 8 6.42 67.30 7.72
CA THR A 8 6.16 65.98 8.33
C THR A 8 6.76 65.89 9.73
N PRO A 9 6.15 65.10 10.63
CA PRO A 9 6.92 64.16 11.43
C PRO A 9 6.45 62.72 11.22
N LEU A 10 7.47 61.88 11.16
CA LEU A 10 7.50 60.43 11.14
C LEU A 10 6.92 59.88 12.45
N LEU A 11 5.95 58.96 12.39
CA LEU A 11 5.75 57.98 13.45
C LEU A 11 5.21 56.66 12.89
N LEU A 12 5.88 55.62 13.35
CA LEU A 12 5.92 54.24 12.89
C LEU A 12 4.62 53.45 13.06
N LEU A 13 4.46 52.49 12.15
CA LEU A 13 4.01 51.10 12.32
C LEU A 13 3.11 50.76 13.51
N LEU A 14 1.91 50.23 13.22
CA LEU A 14 1.40 48.92 13.72
C LEU A 14 -0.08 48.76 13.32
N ALA A 15 -0.39 47.91 12.33
CA ALA A 15 -1.68 47.19 12.20
C ALA A 15 -1.73 46.31 10.93
N ALA A 16 -1.39 45.04 11.08
CA ALA A 16 -1.78 43.92 10.21
C ALA A 16 -1.75 42.70 11.15
N CYS A 17 -2.75 41.83 11.31
CA CYS A 17 -3.83 41.42 10.43
C CYS A 17 -5.04 41.01 11.28
N ALA A 18 -6.25 41.41 10.87
CA ALA A 18 -7.47 40.69 11.20
C ALA A 18 -8.48 40.83 10.05
N ALA A 19 -8.89 39.67 9.52
CA ALA A 19 -10.12 39.38 8.79
C ALA A 19 -10.43 40.17 7.49
N SER A 20 -10.36 39.47 6.36
CA SER A 20 -11.37 39.58 5.30
C SER A 20 -11.36 38.35 4.40
N ALA A 21 -12.43 37.56 4.52
CA ALA A 21 -12.88 36.66 3.48
C ALA A 21 -13.58 37.49 2.40
N THR A 22 -13.08 37.44 1.16
CA THR A 22 -13.81 37.81 -0.05
C THR A 22 -13.32 36.97 -1.21
N ALA A 23 -14.26 36.35 -1.91
CA ALA A 23 -14.06 35.71 -3.20
C ALA A 23 -13.60 36.73 -4.25
N CYS A 24 -12.59 36.38 -5.04
CA CYS A 24 -12.33 36.99 -6.35
C CYS A 24 -11.92 35.90 -7.34
N THR A 25 -12.62 35.91 -8.46
CA THR A 25 -12.39 35.23 -9.72
C THR A 25 -11.10 35.67 -10.41
N ALA A 26 -10.61 34.78 -11.28
CA ALA A 26 -9.40 34.79 -12.10
C ALA A 26 -8.92 36.14 -12.66
N ASP A 27 -7.59 36.25 -12.80
CA ASP A 27 -7.01 36.64 -14.09
C ASP A 27 -5.68 35.94 -14.34
N ALA A 28 -5.51 35.55 -15.60
CA ALA A 28 -4.37 34.85 -16.15
C ALA A 28 -3.25 35.83 -16.53
N SER A 29 -2.01 35.48 -16.22
CA SER A 29 -0.85 35.97 -16.95
C SER A 29 0.21 34.87 -16.99
N ASP A 30 0.21 34.21 -18.14
CA ASP A 30 1.25 33.38 -18.72
C ASP A 30 2.57 34.17 -18.78
N ASP A 31 3.65 33.60 -18.25
CA ASP A 31 5.01 33.90 -18.69
C ASP A 31 5.89 32.66 -18.41
N GLY A 32 6.22 31.98 -19.51
CA GLY A 32 6.89 30.69 -19.53
C GLY A 32 8.32 30.70 -19.00
N ALA A 33 8.61 29.68 -18.21
CA ALA A 33 9.94 29.10 -18.10
C ALA A 33 9.85 27.60 -18.44
N ALA A 34 10.77 27.15 -19.30
CA ALA A 34 10.82 25.81 -19.85
C ALA A 34 11.18 24.72 -18.83
N VAL A 35 10.50 23.58 -18.97
CA VAL A 35 10.98 22.19 -18.86
C VAL A 35 11.91 21.84 -17.69
N GLY A 36 11.31 21.22 -16.67
CA GLY A 36 11.89 20.09 -15.95
C GLY A 36 10.84 18.98 -15.93
N ASP A 37 11.15 17.82 -16.51
CA ASP A 37 10.26 16.64 -16.54
C ASP A 37 10.00 16.16 -15.11
N GLU A 38 8.78 16.32 -14.61
CA GLU A 38 8.32 15.76 -13.34
C GLU A 38 7.17 14.79 -13.62
N GLU A 39 7.28 13.55 -13.17
CA GLU A 39 6.50 12.42 -13.67
C GLU A 39 5.51 11.84 -12.62
N ASP A 40 4.35 11.33 -13.10
CA ASP A 40 3.31 10.68 -12.27
C ASP A 40 3.61 9.18 -12.16
N LEU A 41 3.27 8.57 -11.04
CA LEU A 41 3.29 7.10 -10.92
C LEU A 41 2.28 6.50 -11.90
N THR A 42 2.69 5.45 -12.60
CA THR A 42 1.85 4.75 -13.56
C THR A 42 0.74 4.00 -12.82
N SER A 43 -0.50 4.35 -13.10
CA SER A 43 -1.68 3.71 -12.52
C SER A 43 -2.90 3.83 -13.42
N LEU A 44 -3.77 2.82 -13.38
CA LEU A 44 -5.05 2.84 -14.07
C LEU A 44 -6.13 3.56 -13.26
N THR A 45 -6.11 3.41 -11.94
CA THR A 45 -7.19 3.81 -11.04
C THR A 45 -6.77 4.84 -10.00
N ALA A 46 -5.48 5.12 -9.88
CA ALA A 46 -4.93 6.08 -8.92
C ALA A 46 -4.23 7.27 -9.60
N ARG A 47 -4.02 8.33 -8.83
CA ARG A 47 -3.21 9.50 -9.15
C ARG A 47 -2.34 9.86 -7.96
N ALA A 48 -1.07 10.16 -8.18
CA ALA A 48 -0.19 10.61 -7.11
C ALA A 48 -0.56 12.01 -6.63
N ARG A 49 -0.47 12.28 -5.33
CA ARG A 49 -0.74 13.58 -4.72
C ARG A 49 0.31 13.86 -3.65
N ARG A 50 0.58 15.13 -3.41
CA ARG A 50 1.24 15.54 -2.17
C ARG A 50 0.17 15.78 -1.13
N LEU A 51 0.26 15.04 -0.04
CA LEU A 51 -0.61 15.16 1.13
C LEU A 51 0.03 16.13 2.11
N ASP A 52 -0.77 17.05 2.65
CA ASP A 52 -0.41 17.74 3.88
C ASP A 52 -1.63 17.99 4.77
N PHE A 53 -1.40 18.00 6.08
CA PHE A 53 -2.41 18.41 7.05
C PHE A 53 -1.75 18.99 8.30
N ALA A 54 -2.54 19.74 9.07
CA ALA A 54 -2.11 20.30 10.34
C ALA A 54 -2.84 19.63 11.51
N GLY A 55 -2.16 19.57 12.65
CA GLY A 55 -2.73 19.09 13.90
C GLY A 55 -2.08 19.80 15.09
N TYR A 56 -2.52 19.44 16.29
CA TYR A 56 -1.92 19.93 17.51
C TYR A 56 -2.11 18.95 18.67
N VAL A 57 -1.17 18.98 19.60
CA VAL A 57 -1.22 18.22 20.87
C VAL A 57 -0.94 19.17 22.04
N TYR A 58 -1.44 18.82 23.22
CA TYR A 58 -1.07 19.50 24.47
C TYR A 58 -0.17 18.59 25.30
N VAL A 59 0.95 19.13 25.75
CA VAL A 59 1.91 18.43 26.62
C VAL A 59 2.16 19.25 27.88
N ALA A 60 2.62 18.59 28.94
CA ALA A 60 3.02 19.29 30.16
C ALA A 60 4.21 20.22 29.88
N GLU A 61 4.31 21.31 30.62
CA GLU A 61 5.50 22.15 30.59
C GLU A 61 6.76 21.33 30.95
N GLY A 62 7.86 21.56 30.24
CA GLY A 62 9.11 20.78 30.42
C GLY A 62 9.12 19.39 29.76
N THR A 63 8.07 18.99 29.03
CA THR A 63 8.07 17.73 28.26
C THR A 63 9.23 17.71 27.25
N SER A 64 9.99 16.61 27.21
CA SER A 64 11.12 16.45 26.30
C SER A 64 10.69 16.39 24.83
N ASP A 65 11.57 16.78 23.91
CA ASP A 65 11.28 16.73 22.47
C ASP A 65 10.92 15.32 22.00
N TYR A 66 11.60 14.30 22.54
CA TYR A 66 11.27 12.90 22.25
C TYR A 66 9.83 12.54 22.61
N ALA A 67 9.36 12.96 23.79
CA ALA A 67 7.99 12.71 24.23
C ALA A 67 6.97 13.52 23.41
N ILE A 68 7.30 14.75 22.99
CA ILE A 68 6.48 15.54 22.06
C ILE A 68 6.34 14.81 20.72
N VAL A 69 7.45 14.36 20.15
CA VAL A 69 7.45 13.59 18.89
C VAL A 69 6.58 12.34 19.03
N SER A 70 6.71 11.60 20.13
CA SER A 70 5.90 10.39 20.36
C SER A 70 4.40 10.70 20.45
N GLU A 71 4.01 11.80 21.09
CA GLU A 71 2.60 12.21 21.17
C GLU A 71 2.05 12.65 19.81
N VAL A 72 2.85 13.40 19.03
CA VAL A 72 2.48 13.79 17.66
C VAL A 72 2.33 12.55 16.77
N LYS A 73 3.27 11.59 16.82
CA LYS A 73 3.17 10.31 16.07
C LYS A 73 1.91 9.54 16.40
N ARG A 74 1.55 9.45 17.69
CA ARG A 74 0.33 8.76 18.13
C ARG A 74 -0.93 9.43 17.56
N GLN A 75 -0.93 10.75 17.44
CA GLN A 75 -2.02 11.49 16.79
C GLN A 75 -2.01 11.32 15.26
N THR A 76 -0.87 11.46 14.58
CA THR A 76 -0.78 11.30 13.12
C THR A 76 -1.12 9.88 12.67
N GLN A 77 -0.80 8.85 13.47
CA GLN A 77 -1.21 7.47 13.21
C GLN A 77 -2.73 7.33 13.06
N SER A 78 -3.53 8.09 13.81
CA SER A 78 -5.00 8.06 13.65
C SER A 78 -5.49 8.65 12.33
N ALA A 79 -4.70 9.51 11.69
CA ALA A 79 -5.03 10.01 10.36
C ALA A 79 -4.94 8.89 9.32
N PHE A 80 -4.17 7.82 9.58
CA PHE A 80 -4.06 6.70 8.66
C PHE A 80 -5.42 6.04 8.40
N GLY A 81 -6.16 5.68 9.46
CA GLY A 81 -7.51 5.10 9.31
C GLY A 81 -8.47 6.05 8.62
N ALA A 82 -8.46 7.33 9.03
CA ALA A 82 -9.29 8.36 8.41
C ALA A 82 -9.01 8.53 6.90
N LEU A 83 -7.74 8.48 6.50
CA LEU A 83 -7.32 8.59 5.10
C LEU A 83 -7.69 7.32 4.32
N ARG A 84 -7.48 6.13 4.91
CA ARG A 84 -7.87 4.84 4.32
C ARG A 84 -9.38 4.80 4.03
N GLU A 85 -10.21 5.12 5.00
CA GLU A 85 -11.67 5.22 4.85
C GLU A 85 -12.07 6.33 3.86
N GLY A 86 -11.26 7.39 3.79
CA GLY A 86 -11.35 8.44 2.76
C GLY A 86 -10.86 8.02 1.37
N ASN A 87 -10.49 6.76 1.14
CA ASN A 87 -9.88 6.23 -0.08
C ASN A 87 -8.58 6.92 -0.48
N VAL A 88 -7.74 7.27 0.49
CA VAL A 88 -6.41 7.85 0.27
C VAL A 88 -5.35 6.87 0.76
N GLY A 89 -4.60 6.31 -0.18
CA GLY A 89 -3.40 5.54 0.14
C GLY A 89 -2.24 6.47 0.46
N VAL A 90 -1.51 6.21 1.54
CA VAL A 90 -0.38 7.04 2.01
C VAL A 90 0.90 6.25 2.03
N ASN A 91 2.04 6.90 1.86
CA ASN A 91 3.32 6.24 1.63
C ASN A 91 4.08 5.98 2.94
N SER A 92 4.15 6.96 3.83
CA SER A 92 4.88 6.81 5.09
C SER A 92 4.14 5.87 6.05
N ARG A 93 4.81 4.78 6.45
CA ARG A 93 4.29 3.79 7.41
C ARG A 93 3.58 4.44 8.59
N GLU A 94 2.27 4.21 8.69
CA GLU A 94 1.41 4.73 9.77
C GLU A 94 1.58 6.24 10.04
N LEU A 95 2.04 7.00 9.05
CA LEU A 95 2.30 8.43 9.16
C LEU A 95 3.26 8.78 10.30
N LYS A 96 4.24 7.90 10.57
CA LYS A 96 5.22 8.03 11.66
C LYS A 96 6.33 9.04 11.39
N ASP A 97 6.48 9.50 10.14
CA ASP A 97 7.59 10.36 9.69
C ASP A 97 7.34 11.85 10.00
N VAL A 98 7.08 12.15 11.27
CA VAL A 98 6.83 13.51 11.73
C VAL A 98 8.13 14.32 11.76
N ASN A 99 8.08 15.58 11.33
CA ASN A 99 9.23 16.48 11.32
C ASN A 99 9.16 17.48 12.49
N PRO A 100 10.01 17.35 13.53
CA PRO A 100 9.98 18.24 14.69
C PRO A 100 10.31 19.70 14.35
N ALA A 101 10.97 19.97 13.22
CA ALA A 101 11.24 21.33 12.77
C ALA A 101 9.95 22.10 12.40
N THR A 102 8.83 21.40 12.18
CA THR A 102 7.52 22.03 11.93
C THR A 102 6.79 22.41 13.22
N PHE A 103 7.32 22.05 14.39
CA PHE A 103 6.61 22.19 15.65
C PHE A 103 6.61 23.65 16.13
N LEU A 104 5.42 24.23 16.24
CA LEU A 104 5.19 25.52 16.88
C LEU A 104 4.72 25.29 18.31
N LYS A 105 5.57 25.66 19.28
CA LYS A 105 5.30 25.52 20.71
C LYS A 105 4.75 26.83 21.28
N THR A 106 3.57 26.79 21.86
CA THR A 106 2.91 27.93 22.48
C THR A 106 2.56 27.60 23.92
N PRO A 107 3.11 28.31 24.93
CA PRO A 107 2.69 28.16 26.32
C PRO A 107 1.20 28.50 26.46
N VAL A 108 0.46 27.67 27.20
CA VAL A 108 -0.96 27.88 27.48
C VAL A 108 -1.27 27.60 28.94
N THR A 109 -2.33 28.23 29.43
CA THR A 109 -2.90 27.94 30.75
C THR A 109 -4.22 27.21 30.57
N VAL A 110 -4.31 25.98 31.06
CA VAL A 110 -5.53 25.18 31.02
C VAL A 110 -6.41 25.58 32.19
N VAL A 111 -7.68 25.86 31.89
CA VAL A 111 -8.71 26.24 32.86
C VAL A 111 -9.81 25.20 32.83
N ASP A 112 -10.18 24.65 33.99
CA ASP A 112 -11.37 23.82 34.13
C ASP A 112 -12.57 24.72 34.50
N PRO A 113 -13.61 24.86 33.65
CA PRO A 113 -14.80 25.64 34.00
C PRO A 113 -15.51 25.14 35.26
N ALA A 114 -15.40 23.84 35.59
CA ALA A 114 -15.95 23.29 36.82
C ALA A 114 -15.12 23.68 38.06
N ASN A 115 -13.85 24.02 37.88
CA ASN A 115 -12.93 24.44 38.94
C ASN A 115 -12.05 25.63 38.48
N PRO A 116 -12.60 26.84 38.25
CA PRO A 116 -11.88 27.92 37.58
C PRO A 116 -10.60 28.40 38.29
N GLY A 117 -10.50 28.17 39.61
CA GLY A 117 -9.30 28.48 40.39
C GLY A 117 -8.14 27.48 40.23
N ALA A 118 -8.39 26.30 39.66
CA ALA A 118 -7.38 25.27 39.42
C ALA A 118 -6.87 25.36 37.97
N THR A 119 -5.75 26.06 37.78
CA THR A 119 -5.12 26.17 36.45
C THR A 119 -3.92 25.24 36.29
N THR A 120 -3.74 24.67 35.11
CA THR A 120 -2.57 23.84 34.78
C THR A 120 -1.75 24.48 33.66
N LYS A 121 -0.42 24.57 33.81
CA LYS A 121 0.47 25.06 32.75
C LYS A 121 0.79 23.94 31.76
N MET A 122 0.62 24.21 30.48
CA MET A 122 0.88 23.27 29.39
C MET A 122 1.51 24.00 28.19
N VAL A 123 1.99 23.22 27.23
CA VAL A 123 2.45 23.71 25.93
C VAL A 123 1.54 23.11 24.86
N LYS A 124 0.93 23.97 24.04
CA LYS A 124 0.30 23.58 22.77
C LYS A 124 1.41 23.41 21.73
N VAL A 125 1.51 22.24 21.13
CA VAL A 125 2.43 21.95 20.04
C VAL A 125 1.61 21.76 18.78
N ALA A 126 1.60 22.79 17.93
CA ALA A 126 1.04 22.67 16.58
C ALA A 126 2.09 22.11 15.62
N TYR A 127 1.67 21.32 14.64
CA TYR A 127 2.56 20.70 13.67
C TYR A 127 1.92 20.64 12.28
N THR A 128 2.77 20.46 11.27
CA THR A 128 2.34 20.15 9.90
C THR A 128 2.94 18.80 9.51
N PHE A 129 2.10 17.92 9.00
CA PHE A 129 2.50 16.63 8.45
C PHE A 129 2.43 16.68 6.93
N THR A 130 3.37 16.02 6.25
CA THR A 130 3.43 15.95 4.78
C THR A 130 3.80 14.54 4.34
N ASP A 131 3.20 14.06 3.26
CA ASP A 131 3.51 12.75 2.68
C ASP A 131 3.21 12.70 1.17
N ASN A 132 3.62 11.61 0.53
CA ASN A 132 3.08 11.19 -0.76
C ASN A 132 1.81 10.38 -0.54
N ALA A 133 0.83 10.60 -1.40
CA ALA A 133 -0.42 9.87 -1.39
C ALA A 133 -0.82 9.43 -2.79
N VAL A 134 -1.69 8.44 -2.85
CA VAL A 134 -2.35 8.00 -4.07
C VAL A 134 -3.85 8.07 -3.84
N VAL A 135 -4.57 8.65 -4.79
CA VAL A 135 -6.03 8.85 -4.70
C VAL A 135 -6.73 8.29 -5.93
N PRO A 136 -7.99 7.86 -5.84
CA PRO A 136 -8.77 7.43 -6.98
C PRO A 136 -8.87 8.52 -8.06
N VAL A 137 -8.95 8.13 -9.34
CA VAL A 137 -9.14 9.09 -10.46
C VAL A 137 -10.28 10.11 -10.23
N PRO A 138 -11.46 9.77 -9.68
CA PRO A 138 -12.54 10.72 -9.41
C PRO A 138 -12.19 11.73 -8.31
N MET A 139 -11.21 11.42 -7.47
CA MET A 139 -10.66 12.33 -6.47
C MET A 139 -9.49 13.17 -7.00
N ALA A 140 -9.04 12.94 -8.23
CA ALA A 140 -7.89 13.63 -8.80
C ALA A 140 -8.08 15.17 -8.79
N THR A 141 -9.27 15.67 -9.08
CA THR A 141 -9.52 17.13 -9.12
C THR A 141 -9.76 17.74 -7.74
N ARG A 142 -9.86 16.94 -6.68
CA ARG A 142 -10.05 17.45 -5.32
C ARG A 142 -8.73 17.99 -4.79
N SER A 143 -8.76 19.24 -4.32
CA SER A 143 -7.61 19.88 -3.67
C SER A 143 -7.53 19.61 -2.17
N ALA A 144 -8.62 19.15 -1.55
CA ALA A 144 -8.67 18.84 -0.13
C ALA A 144 -9.84 17.90 0.22
N ILE A 145 -9.74 17.22 1.37
CA ILE A 145 -10.80 16.45 2.00
C ILE A 145 -10.90 16.77 3.50
N SER A 146 -12.12 16.84 4.01
CA SER A 146 -12.37 17.01 5.46
C SER A 146 -12.37 15.66 6.16
N LEU A 147 -11.57 15.53 7.21
CA LEU A 147 -11.37 14.31 7.99
C LEU A 147 -11.36 14.63 9.50
N GLY A 148 -10.83 13.72 10.31
CA GLY A 148 -10.53 13.93 11.72
C GLY A 148 -9.25 13.22 12.14
N LEU A 149 -8.72 13.63 13.29
CA LEU A 149 -7.68 12.94 14.06
C LEU A 149 -8.26 12.52 15.41
N LEU A 150 -7.65 11.51 16.02
CA LEU A 150 -7.95 11.09 17.38
C LEU A 150 -7.00 11.76 18.39
N GLY A 151 -7.57 12.21 19.50
CA GLY A 151 -6.87 12.92 20.58
C GLY A 151 -5.99 12.02 21.48
N ARG A 152 -5.47 12.60 22.56
CA ARG A 152 -4.46 11.97 23.45
C ARG A 152 -4.88 10.61 24.04
N ASN A 153 -6.14 10.50 24.41
CA ASN A 153 -6.66 9.36 25.17
C ASN A 153 -7.65 8.52 24.37
N TYR A 154 -7.42 8.39 23.05
CA TYR A 154 -8.37 7.67 22.19
C TYR A 154 -8.42 6.18 22.52
N GLN A 155 -7.29 5.57 22.91
CA GLN A 155 -7.23 4.14 23.22
C GLN A 155 -8.15 3.77 24.40
N SER A 156 -8.20 4.61 25.44
CA SER A 156 -9.10 4.41 26.58
C SER A 156 -10.57 4.73 26.26
N GLN A 157 -10.85 5.25 25.06
CA GLN A 157 -12.20 5.55 24.57
C GLN A 157 -12.54 4.71 23.33
N SER A 158 -11.87 3.57 23.12
CA SER A 158 -12.10 2.70 21.96
C SER A 158 -13.57 2.28 21.81
N ASP A 159 -14.26 1.93 22.90
CA ASP A 159 -15.70 1.62 22.89
C ASP A 159 -16.56 2.77 22.36
N ARG A 160 -16.21 4.01 22.71
CA ARG A 160 -16.92 5.20 22.27
C ARG A 160 -16.68 5.42 20.78
N ILE A 161 -15.43 5.35 20.34
CA ILE A 161 -15.05 5.50 18.93
C ILE A 161 -15.69 4.40 18.08
N LEU A 162 -15.70 3.15 18.53
CA LEU A 162 -16.34 2.02 17.86
C LEU A 162 -17.84 2.25 17.61
N ARG A 163 -18.53 2.97 18.51
CA ARG A 163 -19.95 3.30 18.33
C ARG A 163 -20.18 4.55 17.49
N GLU A 164 -19.35 5.57 17.67
CA GLU A 164 -19.56 6.90 17.09
C GLU A 164 -18.95 7.02 15.69
N CYS A 165 -17.79 6.40 15.46
CA CYS A 165 -16.89 6.70 14.34
C CYS A 165 -16.32 5.46 13.63
N THR A 166 -17.05 4.34 13.67
CA THR A 166 -16.79 3.19 12.80
C THR A 166 -18.12 2.60 12.33
N THR A 167 -18.09 1.67 11.37
CA THR A 167 -19.28 0.93 10.92
C THR A 167 -19.87 0.02 12.01
N GLY A 168 -19.09 -0.32 13.04
CA GLY A 168 -19.49 -1.22 14.12
C GLY A 168 -19.75 -2.66 13.67
N ASP A 169 -19.31 -3.06 12.48
CA ASP A 169 -19.42 -4.43 11.98
C ASP A 169 -18.40 -5.39 12.65
N ALA A 170 -18.33 -6.64 12.19
CA ALA A 170 -17.39 -7.63 12.72
C ALA A 170 -15.93 -7.20 12.53
N HIS A 171 -15.61 -6.60 11.38
CA HIS A 171 -14.27 -6.13 11.06
C HIS A 171 -13.87 -4.98 12.00
N ALA A 172 -14.71 -3.96 12.17
CA ALA A 172 -14.43 -2.86 13.09
C ALA A 172 -14.24 -3.32 14.55
N ARG A 173 -14.96 -4.35 15.00
CA ARG A 173 -14.82 -4.94 16.34
C ARG A 173 -13.51 -5.70 16.51
N GLU A 174 -13.06 -6.41 15.48
CA GLU A 174 -11.77 -7.09 15.47
C GLU A 174 -10.62 -6.10 15.68
N PHE A 175 -10.72 -4.92 15.06
CA PHE A 175 -9.76 -3.84 15.17
C PHE A 175 -9.96 -2.94 16.40
N GLN A 176 -10.76 -3.32 17.40
CA GLN A 176 -11.02 -2.46 18.56
C GLN A 176 -9.76 -2.10 19.36
N SER A 177 -8.77 -3.01 19.45
CA SER A 177 -7.48 -2.75 20.10
C SER A 177 -6.59 -1.78 19.29
N SER A 178 -6.85 -1.69 17.99
CA SER A 178 -6.19 -0.80 17.02
C SER A 178 -7.22 0.15 16.38
N ILE A 179 -8.12 0.72 17.20
CA ILE A 179 -9.30 1.47 16.73
C ILE A 179 -8.97 2.61 15.75
N TRP A 180 -7.74 3.14 15.80
CA TRP A 180 -7.21 4.13 14.87
C TRP A 180 -7.20 3.65 13.41
N TYR A 181 -7.16 2.34 13.16
CA TYR A 181 -7.11 1.74 11.83
C TYR A 181 -8.47 1.79 11.12
N VAL A 182 -9.56 1.59 11.87
CA VAL A 182 -10.96 1.56 11.40
C VAL A 182 -11.72 2.85 11.70
N PHE A 183 -11.00 3.91 12.07
CA PHE A 183 -11.60 5.21 12.38
C PHE A 183 -12.08 5.91 11.10
N ASP A 184 -13.40 6.09 10.98
CA ASP A 184 -14.06 6.77 9.86
C ASP A 184 -14.73 8.08 10.31
N PRO A 185 -14.07 9.24 10.10
CA PRO A 185 -14.66 10.54 10.41
C PRO A 185 -15.71 11.01 9.39
N ALA A 186 -15.90 10.30 8.27
CA ALA A 186 -16.89 10.66 7.26
C ALA A 186 -18.32 10.22 7.64
N LEU A 187 -18.47 9.27 8.57
CA LEU A 187 -19.76 8.82 9.08
C LEU A 187 -20.58 9.96 9.68
N SER A 188 -21.90 9.92 9.46
CA SER A 188 -22.84 10.91 10.00
C SER A 188 -22.85 10.93 11.54
N SER A 189 -22.74 9.75 12.16
CA SER A 189 -22.59 9.61 13.61
C SER A 189 -21.31 10.28 14.11
N CYS A 190 -20.19 10.11 13.39
CA CYS A 190 -18.91 10.68 13.80
C CYS A 190 -18.93 12.21 13.66
N LYS A 191 -19.46 12.71 12.54
CA LYS A 191 -19.67 14.15 12.32
C LYS A 191 -20.52 14.78 13.43
N THR A 192 -21.55 14.07 13.88
CA THR A 192 -22.40 14.52 15.00
C THR A 192 -21.63 14.54 16.31
N ALA A 193 -20.84 13.51 16.60
CA ALA A 193 -19.99 13.45 17.79
C ALA A 193 -18.93 14.56 17.81
N MET A 194 -18.26 14.79 16.67
CA MET A 194 -17.29 15.88 16.46
C MET A 194 -17.93 17.26 16.68
N ALA A 195 -19.11 17.49 16.13
CA ALA A 195 -19.83 18.76 16.28
C ALA A 195 -20.29 18.98 17.73
N THR A 196 -20.78 17.94 18.40
CA THR A 196 -21.20 17.98 19.81
C THR A 196 -20.02 18.33 20.72
N GLU A 197 -18.87 17.69 20.49
CA GLU A 197 -17.64 17.98 21.23
C GLU A 197 -17.15 19.41 20.98
N GLN A 198 -17.18 19.88 19.72
CA GLN A 198 -16.82 21.24 19.37
C GLN A 198 -17.71 22.28 20.09
N GLN A 199 -19.03 22.07 20.10
CA GLN A 199 -19.97 22.96 20.79
C GLN A 199 -19.67 23.08 22.29
N LYS A 200 -19.32 21.97 22.94
CA LYS A 200 -18.92 21.98 24.35
C LYS A 200 -17.63 22.78 24.56
N ILE A 201 -16.62 22.57 23.72
CA ILE A 201 -15.35 23.31 23.80
C ILE A 201 -15.58 24.81 23.59
N ASP A 202 -16.43 25.19 22.64
CA ASP A 202 -16.74 26.60 22.36
C ASP A 202 -17.48 27.25 23.54
N ALA A 203 -18.39 26.54 24.18
CA ALA A 203 -19.06 26.99 25.40
C ALA A 203 -18.07 27.16 26.56
N ASP A 204 -17.19 26.18 26.79
CA ASP A 204 -16.18 26.21 27.86
C ASP A 204 -15.08 27.27 27.62
N ARG A 205 -14.82 27.64 26.35
CA ARG A 205 -13.89 28.71 25.99
C ARG A 205 -14.46 30.09 26.26
N HIS A 206 -15.78 30.23 26.32
CA HIS A 206 -16.42 31.54 26.46
C HIS A 206 -15.96 32.25 27.75
N GLY A 207 -15.39 33.45 27.60
CA GLY A 207 -14.89 34.25 28.73
C GLY A 207 -13.45 33.93 29.17
N LEU A 208 -12.75 32.99 28.53
CA LEU A 208 -11.33 32.77 28.77
C LEU A 208 -10.46 33.88 28.15
N ALA A 209 -9.37 34.23 28.83
CA ALA A 209 -8.40 35.22 28.35
C ALA A 209 -7.51 34.66 27.23
N GLU A 210 -6.79 35.54 26.53
CA GLU A 210 -5.77 35.12 25.56
C GLU A 210 -4.71 34.23 26.24
N GLY A 211 -4.30 33.14 25.56
CA GLY A 211 -3.38 32.15 26.12
C GLY A 211 -4.01 31.16 27.12
N GLN A 212 -5.32 31.27 27.39
CA GLN A 212 -6.07 30.26 28.15
C GLN A 212 -6.82 29.30 27.21
N VAL A 213 -6.89 28.04 27.60
CA VAL A 213 -7.64 26.98 26.88
C VAL A 213 -8.48 26.19 27.86
N PRO A 214 -9.71 25.77 27.50
CA PRO A 214 -10.53 24.98 28.41
C PRO A 214 -9.99 23.54 28.53
N LEU A 215 -10.19 22.91 29.69
CA LEU A 215 -9.82 21.52 29.93
C LEU A 215 -10.48 20.56 28.91
N SER A 216 -11.68 20.89 28.42
CA SER A 216 -12.36 20.12 27.37
C SER A 216 -11.64 20.15 26.02
N GLU A 217 -10.92 21.23 25.67
CA GLU A 217 -10.08 21.27 24.46
C GLU A 217 -8.84 20.38 24.61
N VAL A 218 -8.23 20.38 25.79
CA VAL A 218 -7.05 19.54 26.09
C VAL A 218 -7.41 18.06 26.06
N ASN A 219 -8.59 17.71 26.56
CA ASN A 219 -9.11 16.33 26.62
C ASN A 219 -9.89 15.91 25.37
N ARG A 220 -9.89 16.73 24.32
CA ARG A 220 -10.65 16.48 23.09
C ARG A 220 -10.32 15.11 22.49
N LEU A 221 -11.36 14.38 22.10
CA LEU A 221 -11.26 13.07 21.45
C LEU A 221 -11.17 13.18 19.93
N TYR A 222 -12.00 14.00 19.28
CA TYR A 222 -12.04 14.10 17.83
C TYR A 222 -11.59 15.46 17.36
N ILE A 223 -10.47 15.56 16.66
CA ILE A 223 -9.90 16.81 16.17
C ILE A 223 -10.19 16.93 14.67
N PRO A 224 -11.11 17.82 14.23
CA PRO A 224 -11.36 18.05 12.82
C PRO A 224 -10.07 18.47 12.10
N MET A 225 -9.85 17.91 10.93
CA MET A 225 -8.68 18.24 10.10
C MET A 225 -9.10 18.41 8.64
N THR A 226 -8.29 19.16 7.89
CA THR A 226 -8.37 19.18 6.43
C THR A 226 -7.07 18.58 5.89
N ALA A 227 -7.19 17.52 5.10
CA ALA A 227 -6.09 16.95 4.35
C ALA A 227 -6.07 17.58 2.96
N ASN A 228 -5.02 18.36 2.68
CA ASN A 228 -4.78 18.95 1.38
C ASN A 228 -4.18 17.90 0.43
N LEU A 229 -4.68 17.86 -0.79
CA LEU A 229 -4.27 16.94 -1.86
C LEU A 229 -3.76 17.77 -3.03
N LYS A 230 -2.48 18.15 -2.96
CA LYS A 230 -1.84 18.94 -4.00
C LYS A 230 -1.52 18.04 -5.19
N THR A 231 -1.83 18.53 -6.39
CA THR A 231 -1.49 17.85 -7.63
C THR A 231 0.02 17.68 -7.74
N THR A 232 0.48 16.48 -8.07
CA THR A 232 1.78 16.29 -8.68
C THR A 232 1.64 16.50 -10.18
N SER A 233 2.74 16.86 -10.86
CA SER A 233 2.78 16.87 -12.31
C SER A 233 2.45 15.48 -12.86
N ALA A 234 1.78 15.46 -14.02
CA ALA A 234 1.37 14.22 -14.65
C ALA A 234 2.23 13.91 -15.87
N SER A 235 2.93 12.77 -15.88
CA SER A 235 3.52 12.26 -17.13
C SER A 235 2.47 11.49 -17.91
N THR A 236 2.25 11.86 -19.17
CA THR A 236 1.40 11.09 -20.10
C THR A 236 2.21 10.09 -20.92
N ALA A 237 3.52 9.96 -20.65
CA ALA A 237 4.38 9.08 -21.42
C ALA A 237 4.09 7.62 -21.10
N THR A 238 4.00 6.78 -22.12
CA THR A 238 3.94 5.33 -21.93
C THR A 238 5.25 4.83 -21.34
N LYS A 239 5.19 4.27 -20.13
CA LYS A 239 6.33 3.66 -19.44
C LYS A 239 6.35 2.14 -19.60
N TYR A 240 7.55 1.58 -19.64
CA TYR A 240 7.80 0.16 -19.82
C TYR A 240 8.78 -0.33 -18.75
N PRO A 241 8.68 -1.60 -18.33
CA PRO A 241 9.79 -2.25 -17.62
C PRO A 241 11.08 -2.20 -18.45
N GLU A 242 12.23 -2.31 -17.78
CA GLU A 242 13.53 -2.48 -18.45
C GLU A 242 13.68 -3.91 -19.01
N TYR A 243 12.87 -4.25 -20.02
CA TYR A 243 12.82 -5.59 -20.63
C TYR A 243 14.16 -6.04 -21.20
N ASP A 244 14.97 -5.12 -21.73
CA ASP A 244 16.32 -5.42 -22.20
C ASP A 244 17.21 -5.94 -21.07
N ARG A 245 17.03 -5.45 -19.84
CA ARG A 245 17.74 -5.91 -18.64
C ARG A 245 17.16 -7.23 -18.12
N LEU A 246 15.83 -7.38 -18.11
CA LEU A 246 15.17 -8.63 -17.70
C LEU A 246 15.57 -9.81 -18.59
N TYR A 247 15.51 -9.65 -19.91
CA TYR A 247 15.87 -10.72 -20.84
C TYR A 247 17.37 -10.82 -21.15
N ALA A 248 18.21 -9.95 -20.58
CA ALA A 248 19.66 -10.09 -20.66
C ALA A 248 20.16 -11.32 -19.87
N GLY A 249 19.44 -11.73 -18.82
CA GLY A 249 19.81 -12.81 -17.90
C GLY A 249 20.36 -12.24 -16.58
N GLY A 250 19.45 -11.77 -15.72
CA GLY A 250 19.74 -10.97 -14.52
C GLY A 250 20.28 -11.79 -13.35
N VAL A 251 19.40 -12.32 -12.50
CA VAL A 251 19.81 -13.08 -11.30
C VAL A 251 20.46 -14.43 -11.62
N GLU A 252 20.05 -15.07 -12.72
CA GLU A 252 20.60 -16.33 -13.21
C GLU A 252 20.94 -16.18 -14.71
N PRO A 253 22.21 -16.39 -15.13
CA PRO A 253 22.59 -16.24 -16.52
C PRO A 253 21.78 -17.13 -17.46
N GLY A 254 21.29 -16.56 -18.56
CA GLY A 254 20.49 -17.29 -19.55
C GLY A 254 19.06 -17.60 -19.10
N LYS A 255 18.58 -17.05 -17.98
CA LYS A 255 17.20 -17.20 -17.52
C LYS A 255 16.52 -15.86 -17.22
N LEU A 256 15.19 -15.87 -17.37
CA LEU A 256 14.31 -14.93 -16.68
C LEU A 256 13.71 -15.69 -15.50
N VAL A 257 14.02 -15.27 -14.27
CA VAL A 257 13.57 -15.96 -13.07
C VAL A 257 12.42 -15.21 -12.42
N ILE A 258 11.29 -15.91 -12.26
CA ILE A 258 10.06 -15.40 -11.66
C ILE A 258 9.86 -16.10 -10.32
N GLY A 259 9.79 -15.33 -9.24
CA GLY A 259 9.44 -15.80 -7.90
C GLY A 259 7.98 -15.51 -7.61
N MET A 260 7.21 -16.51 -7.22
CA MET A 260 5.82 -16.35 -6.80
C MET A 260 5.66 -16.92 -5.39
N VAL A 261 5.39 -16.06 -4.42
CA VAL A 261 5.14 -16.47 -3.03
C VAL A 261 3.69 -16.18 -2.67
N SER A 262 3.00 -17.20 -2.16
CA SER A 262 1.60 -17.10 -1.74
C SER A 262 1.46 -17.46 -0.26
N GLY A 263 0.84 -16.55 0.50
CA GLY A 263 0.50 -16.74 1.90
C GLY A 263 -0.76 -17.57 2.08
N MET A 264 -0.97 -18.06 3.30
CA MET A 264 -2.27 -18.61 3.72
C MET A 264 -3.24 -17.45 3.98
N MET A 265 -4.53 -17.70 3.82
CA MET A 265 -5.59 -16.71 3.96
C MET A 265 -6.56 -17.02 5.10
N ALA A 266 -6.48 -18.19 5.71
CA ALA A 266 -7.35 -18.62 6.80
C ALA A 266 -7.01 -17.99 8.17
N ASP A 267 -5.86 -17.34 8.31
CA ASP A 267 -5.28 -16.95 9.60
C ASP A 267 -5.78 -15.61 10.17
N TRP A 268 -6.58 -14.83 9.44
CA TRP A 268 -7.00 -13.49 9.87
C TRP A 268 -8.35 -13.45 10.61
N ALA A 269 -9.33 -14.30 10.27
CA ALA A 269 -10.61 -14.29 10.97
C ALA A 269 -10.56 -15.15 12.24
N ALA A 270 -10.40 -14.50 13.40
CA ALA A 270 -10.68 -14.98 14.77
C ALA A 270 -10.72 -16.52 14.98
N GLY A 271 -9.59 -17.20 14.82
CA GLY A 271 -9.41 -18.59 15.27
C GLY A 271 -9.99 -19.67 14.34
N GLU A 272 -10.42 -19.33 13.13
CA GLU A 272 -10.73 -20.33 12.12
C GLU A 272 -9.46 -21.10 11.74
N ARG A 273 -9.52 -22.42 11.85
CA ARG A 273 -8.46 -23.32 11.39
C ARG A 273 -9.01 -24.10 10.21
N HIS A 274 -8.55 -23.74 9.03
CA HIS A 274 -8.82 -24.48 7.81
C HIS A 274 -7.68 -25.48 7.57
N GLU A 275 -8.01 -26.66 7.05
CA GLU A 275 -6.97 -27.54 6.51
C GLU A 275 -6.30 -26.84 5.32
N VAL A 276 -5.03 -27.13 5.05
CA VAL A 276 -4.25 -26.42 4.01
C VAL A 276 -4.94 -26.41 2.65
N TYR A 277 -5.62 -27.51 2.29
CA TYR A 277 -6.33 -27.64 1.01
C TYR A 277 -7.67 -26.89 0.96
N GLU A 278 -8.14 -26.38 2.09
CA GLU A 278 -9.37 -25.59 2.26
C GLU A 278 -9.05 -24.08 2.36
N ASP A 279 -7.78 -23.73 2.58
CA ASP A 279 -7.32 -22.35 2.61
C ASP A 279 -7.54 -21.66 1.26
N GLN A 280 -8.16 -20.49 1.26
CA GLN A 280 -8.43 -19.74 0.03
C GLN A 280 -7.14 -19.39 -0.73
N GLY A 281 -6.03 -19.14 -0.01
CA GLY A 281 -4.72 -18.90 -0.59
C GLY A 281 -4.20 -20.08 -1.41
N TYR A 282 -4.57 -21.31 -1.05
CA TYR A 282 -4.20 -22.51 -1.80
C TYR A 282 -4.86 -22.54 -3.17
N GLU A 283 -6.17 -22.27 -3.23
CA GLU A 283 -6.92 -22.17 -4.50
C GLU A 283 -6.36 -21.05 -5.38
N MET A 284 -6.14 -19.87 -4.80
CA MET A 284 -5.60 -18.71 -5.51
C MET A 284 -4.18 -18.94 -6.02
N TRP A 285 -3.35 -19.68 -5.28
CA TRP A 285 -2.03 -20.07 -5.74
C TRP A 285 -2.12 -20.90 -7.04
N TYR A 286 -3.00 -21.90 -7.09
CA TYR A 286 -3.29 -22.63 -8.33
C TYR A 286 -3.88 -21.75 -9.44
N GLY A 287 -4.76 -20.82 -9.10
CA GLY A 287 -5.33 -19.85 -10.04
C GLY A 287 -4.27 -18.97 -10.69
N GLY A 288 -3.29 -18.51 -9.91
CA GLY A 288 -2.14 -17.77 -10.43
C GLY A 288 -1.26 -18.61 -11.35
N LEU A 289 -0.95 -19.86 -10.96
CA LEU A 289 -0.19 -20.78 -11.82
C LEU A 289 -0.91 -21.06 -13.15
N ARG A 290 -2.23 -21.26 -13.11
CA ARG A 290 -3.06 -21.44 -14.30
C ARG A 290 -2.93 -20.27 -15.29
N GLU A 291 -3.05 -19.05 -14.81
CA GLU A 291 -2.95 -17.86 -15.68
C GLU A 291 -1.53 -17.69 -16.25
N ILE A 292 -0.49 -18.06 -15.49
CA ILE A 292 0.90 -18.08 -15.98
C ILE A 292 1.06 -19.13 -17.10
N PHE A 293 0.57 -20.36 -16.89
CA PHE A 293 0.66 -21.44 -17.87
C PHE A 293 -0.18 -21.16 -19.12
N LYS A 294 -1.29 -20.44 -18.99
CA LYS A 294 -2.08 -19.95 -20.12
C LYS A 294 -1.34 -18.88 -20.92
N ALA A 295 -0.66 -17.94 -20.25
CA ALA A 295 0.13 -16.90 -20.92
C ALA A 295 1.35 -17.49 -21.65
N ARG A 296 1.97 -18.53 -21.07
CA ARG A 296 3.06 -19.27 -21.69
C ARG A 296 2.89 -20.77 -21.48
N PRO A 297 2.36 -21.51 -22.47
CA PRO A 297 2.15 -22.96 -22.34
C PRO A 297 3.48 -23.71 -22.35
N ASN A 298 3.42 -25.00 -21.98
CA ASN A 298 4.51 -25.96 -21.99
C ASN A 298 5.56 -25.84 -20.88
N PHE A 299 5.26 -25.13 -19.78
CA PHE A 299 6.04 -25.27 -18.56
C PHE A 299 6.13 -26.74 -18.15
N LYS A 300 7.34 -27.16 -17.78
CA LYS A 300 7.61 -28.48 -17.24
C LYS A 300 7.99 -28.36 -15.77
N LEU A 301 7.40 -29.20 -14.93
CA LEU A 301 7.81 -29.33 -13.54
C LEU A 301 9.25 -29.85 -13.52
N ALA A 302 10.18 -29.01 -13.06
CA ALA A 302 11.59 -29.33 -12.95
C ALA A 302 11.90 -29.97 -11.59
N SER A 303 11.32 -29.45 -10.51
CA SER A 303 11.54 -30.00 -9.16
C SER A 303 10.49 -29.54 -8.14
N VAL A 304 10.36 -30.32 -7.07
CA VAL A 304 9.72 -29.92 -5.81
C VAL A 304 10.71 -30.21 -4.70
N GLU A 305 11.01 -29.20 -3.88
CA GLU A 305 12.03 -29.31 -2.83
C GLU A 305 11.74 -30.47 -1.87
N GLY A 306 12.64 -31.44 -1.78
CA GLY A 306 12.51 -32.59 -0.90
C GLY A 306 11.48 -33.65 -1.32
N VAL A 307 10.96 -33.61 -2.56
CA VAL A 307 9.95 -34.55 -3.06
C VAL A 307 10.40 -35.17 -4.38
N ALA A 308 10.56 -36.51 -4.39
CA ALA A 308 11.00 -37.23 -5.59
C ALA A 308 9.89 -37.41 -6.64
N ASN A 309 8.65 -37.71 -6.21
CA ASN A 309 7.52 -38.01 -7.09
C ASN A 309 6.32 -37.09 -6.79
N PRO A 310 6.43 -35.78 -7.07
CA PRO A 310 5.41 -34.79 -6.70
C PRO A 310 4.09 -34.90 -7.48
N LEU A 311 3.97 -35.85 -8.42
CA LEU A 311 2.77 -36.07 -9.23
C LEU A 311 2.11 -37.43 -8.96
N SER A 312 2.59 -38.19 -7.98
CA SER A 312 2.08 -39.53 -7.66
C SER A 312 1.65 -39.63 -6.20
N TYR A 313 0.42 -40.13 -5.98
CA TYR A 313 -0.26 -40.18 -4.68
C TYR A 313 -0.99 -41.51 -4.50
N SER A 314 -1.35 -41.85 -3.26
CA SER A 314 -2.12 -43.08 -2.96
C SER A 314 -3.26 -42.77 -2.02
N VAL A 315 -4.49 -42.97 -2.50
CA VAL A 315 -5.72 -42.60 -1.77
C VAL A 315 -6.67 -43.77 -1.74
N GLY A 316 -6.98 -44.26 -0.54
CA GLY A 316 -7.87 -45.42 -0.36
C GLY A 316 -7.37 -46.68 -1.09
N GLY A 317 -6.05 -46.88 -1.17
CA GLY A 317 -5.43 -48.00 -1.89
C GLY A 317 -5.37 -47.83 -3.42
N THR A 318 -5.88 -46.72 -3.97
CA THR A 318 -5.77 -46.38 -5.39
C THR A 318 -4.54 -45.52 -5.63
N SER A 319 -3.66 -45.97 -6.53
CA SER A 319 -2.53 -45.16 -7.00
C SER A 319 -3.03 -44.14 -8.02
N VAL A 320 -2.72 -42.87 -7.80
CA VAL A 320 -3.07 -41.74 -8.67
C VAL A 320 -1.78 -41.11 -9.17
N THR A 321 -1.64 -40.96 -10.49
CA THR A 321 -0.51 -40.25 -11.09
C THR A 321 -1.03 -39.22 -12.07
N PHE A 322 -0.65 -37.97 -11.87
CA PHE A 322 -0.92 -36.87 -12.81
C PHE A 322 0.11 -36.90 -13.94
N ALA A 323 -0.34 -36.76 -15.19
CA ALA A 323 0.57 -36.73 -16.34
C ALA A 323 1.37 -35.42 -16.41
N SER A 324 0.81 -34.34 -15.87
CA SER A 324 1.44 -33.03 -15.77
C SER A 324 0.95 -32.26 -14.55
N PHE A 325 1.59 -31.14 -14.25
CA PHE A 325 1.09 -30.22 -13.23
C PHE A 325 -0.20 -29.51 -13.69
N ASP A 326 -0.40 -29.30 -15.01
CA ASP A 326 -1.67 -28.76 -15.54
C ASP A 326 -2.86 -29.66 -15.20
N ASP A 327 -2.68 -30.99 -15.24
CA ASP A 327 -3.73 -31.93 -14.84
C ASP A 327 -4.04 -31.82 -13.33
N MET A 328 -3.04 -31.54 -12.50
CA MET A 328 -3.24 -31.29 -11.07
C MET A 328 -3.94 -29.95 -10.82
N VAL A 329 -3.59 -28.89 -11.57
CA VAL A 329 -4.31 -27.60 -11.55
C VAL A 329 -5.78 -27.79 -11.94
N ALA A 330 -6.06 -28.56 -12.99
CA ALA A 330 -7.43 -28.87 -13.42
C ALA A 330 -8.19 -29.71 -12.39
N PHE A 331 -7.51 -30.63 -11.70
CA PHE A 331 -8.10 -31.38 -10.59
C PHE A 331 -8.51 -30.48 -9.43
N GLU A 332 -7.63 -29.56 -9.00
CA GLU A 332 -7.89 -28.67 -7.88
C GLU A 332 -9.02 -27.67 -8.17
N LEU A 333 -9.00 -27.06 -9.36
CA LEU A 333 -9.88 -25.93 -9.68
C LEU A 333 -11.13 -26.30 -10.52
N ASP A 334 -11.06 -27.32 -11.39
CA ASP A 334 -12.15 -27.62 -12.34
C ASP A 334 -12.98 -28.84 -11.95
N ASN A 335 -12.75 -29.41 -10.76
CA ASN A 335 -13.35 -30.67 -10.32
C ASN A 335 -13.10 -31.85 -11.28
N LYS A 336 -12.00 -31.81 -12.06
CA LYS A 336 -11.61 -32.87 -12.99
C LYS A 336 -10.88 -33.99 -12.24
N ASN A 337 -11.64 -34.94 -11.69
CA ASN A 337 -11.06 -36.07 -10.95
C ASN A 337 -10.23 -37.00 -11.86
N PRO A 338 -9.03 -37.43 -11.44
CA PRO A 338 -8.30 -38.47 -12.14
C PRO A 338 -9.00 -39.83 -11.98
N ALA A 339 -8.65 -40.79 -12.84
CA ALA A 339 -9.26 -42.12 -12.82
C ALA A 339 -9.11 -42.78 -11.44
N GLY A 340 -10.20 -43.37 -10.92
CA GLY A 340 -10.23 -44.01 -9.61
C GLY A 340 -10.47 -43.06 -8.43
N VAL A 341 -10.49 -41.74 -8.67
CA VAL A 341 -10.88 -40.74 -7.66
C VAL A 341 -12.35 -40.38 -7.83
N THR A 342 -13.08 -40.44 -6.73
CA THR A 342 -14.50 -40.09 -6.61
C THR A 342 -14.66 -38.88 -5.70
N TYR A 343 -15.86 -38.29 -5.65
CA TYR A 343 -16.12 -37.21 -4.69
C TYR A 343 -15.91 -37.63 -3.23
N ALA A 344 -16.09 -38.92 -2.89
CA ALA A 344 -15.94 -39.42 -1.53
C ALA A 344 -14.48 -39.46 -1.05
N ASN A 345 -13.50 -39.59 -1.96
CA ASN A 345 -12.06 -39.64 -1.62
C ASN A 345 -11.26 -38.46 -2.20
N ARG A 346 -11.91 -37.51 -2.89
CA ARG A 346 -11.28 -36.32 -3.45
C ARG A 346 -10.54 -35.50 -2.39
N ASN A 347 -11.17 -35.22 -1.25
CA ASN A 347 -10.56 -34.39 -0.20
C ASN A 347 -9.32 -35.05 0.41
N GLU A 348 -9.29 -36.38 0.50
CA GLU A 348 -8.10 -37.11 0.95
C GLU A 348 -6.95 -36.93 -0.06
N LEU A 349 -7.23 -37.00 -1.36
CA LEU A 349 -6.21 -36.68 -2.38
C LEU A 349 -5.72 -35.24 -2.28
N ARG A 350 -6.63 -34.27 -2.16
CA ARG A 350 -6.28 -32.84 -1.99
C ARG A 350 -5.43 -32.62 -0.75
N LYS A 351 -5.77 -33.24 0.37
CA LYS A 351 -5.00 -33.17 1.62
C LYS A 351 -3.58 -33.70 1.44
N GLN A 352 -3.41 -34.82 0.74
CA GLN A 352 -2.08 -35.37 0.44
C GLN A 352 -1.28 -34.48 -0.49
N ILE A 353 -1.91 -33.93 -1.54
CA ILE A 353 -1.27 -32.98 -2.46
C ILE A 353 -0.81 -31.74 -1.68
N ALA A 354 -1.72 -31.10 -0.95
CA ALA A 354 -1.44 -29.91 -0.15
C ALA A 354 -0.30 -30.16 0.85
N THR A 355 -0.32 -31.27 1.58
CA THR A 355 0.75 -31.66 2.52
C THR A 355 2.09 -31.87 1.82
N THR A 356 2.07 -32.39 0.59
CA THR A 356 3.27 -32.63 -0.22
C THR A 356 3.87 -31.34 -0.78
N LEU A 357 3.05 -30.33 -1.07
CA LEU A 357 3.48 -29.12 -1.77
C LEU A 357 3.68 -27.91 -0.84
N VAL A 358 2.90 -27.80 0.23
CA VAL A 358 2.96 -26.67 1.17
C VAL A 358 4.36 -26.52 1.75
N LYS A 359 4.75 -25.26 1.93
CA LYS A 359 6.04 -24.83 2.50
C LYS A 359 7.27 -25.35 1.75
N ARG A 360 7.15 -25.63 0.45
CA ARG A 360 8.24 -26.06 -0.43
C ARG A 360 8.33 -25.21 -1.69
N TRP A 361 9.54 -25.06 -2.21
CA TRP A 361 9.75 -24.45 -3.51
C TRP A 361 9.47 -25.45 -4.63
N ILE A 362 8.67 -25.00 -5.58
CA ILE A 362 8.26 -25.76 -6.77
C ILE A 362 8.80 -25.00 -7.97
N THR A 363 9.61 -25.67 -8.79
CA THR A 363 10.26 -25.04 -9.94
C THR A 363 9.67 -25.57 -11.23
N PHE A 364 9.29 -24.65 -12.12
CA PHE A 364 8.89 -24.93 -13.49
C PHE A 364 9.83 -24.23 -14.45
N GLU A 365 10.12 -24.86 -15.58
CA GLU A 365 10.93 -24.26 -16.62
C GLU A 365 10.27 -24.42 -17.99
N VAL A 366 10.44 -23.41 -18.84
CA VAL A 366 10.09 -23.47 -20.26
C VAL A 366 11.21 -22.80 -21.08
N PRO A 367 11.83 -23.52 -22.04
CA PRO A 367 12.79 -22.91 -22.95
C PRO A 367 12.06 -22.05 -23.98
N VAL A 368 12.64 -20.88 -24.29
CA VAL A 368 12.16 -19.94 -25.30
C VAL A 368 13.33 -19.39 -26.10
N GLN A 369 13.04 -18.74 -27.23
CA GLN A 369 14.03 -17.93 -27.93
C GLN A 369 13.70 -16.46 -27.73
N VAL A 370 14.67 -15.65 -27.30
CA VAL A 370 14.49 -14.20 -27.20
C VAL A 370 15.29 -13.51 -28.29
N LYS A 371 14.61 -12.65 -29.05
CA LYS A 371 15.24 -11.75 -30.01
C LYS A 371 15.30 -10.35 -29.43
N ILE A 372 16.51 -9.79 -29.31
CA ILE A 372 16.78 -8.42 -28.85
C ILE A 372 17.49 -7.69 -29.98
N GLY A 373 16.81 -6.74 -30.62
CA GLY A 373 17.30 -6.11 -31.85
C GLY A 373 17.52 -7.15 -32.96
N ALA A 374 18.77 -7.28 -33.41
CA ALA A 374 19.16 -8.25 -34.44
C ALA A 374 19.56 -9.63 -33.87
N THR A 375 19.80 -9.73 -32.57
CA THR A 375 20.38 -10.93 -31.94
C THR A 375 19.28 -11.83 -31.42
N THR A 376 19.30 -13.12 -31.78
CA THR A 376 18.45 -14.16 -31.19
C THR A 376 19.30 -15.04 -30.31
N LYS A 377 18.83 -15.35 -29.09
CA LYS A 377 19.53 -16.22 -28.15
C LYS A 377 18.55 -17.11 -27.39
N PRO A 378 18.98 -18.31 -26.96
CA PRO A 378 18.19 -19.14 -26.06
C PRO A 378 18.04 -18.45 -24.70
N LEU A 379 16.86 -18.62 -24.11
CA LEU A 379 16.53 -18.19 -22.77
C LEU A 379 15.63 -19.25 -22.12
N THR A 380 15.77 -19.49 -20.82
CA THR A 380 14.78 -20.27 -20.06
C THR A 380 13.96 -19.34 -19.18
N ILE A 381 12.64 -19.44 -19.25
CA ILE A 381 11.77 -18.82 -18.25
C ILE A 381 11.65 -19.83 -17.10
N LYS A 382 12.10 -19.42 -15.92
CA LYS A 382 12.06 -20.24 -14.69
C LYS A 382 11.06 -19.62 -13.73
N LEU A 383 10.01 -20.37 -13.40
CA LEU A 383 9.06 -20.02 -12.37
C LEU A 383 9.39 -20.82 -11.10
N GLN A 384 9.75 -20.13 -10.03
CA GLN A 384 9.89 -20.72 -8.69
C GLN A 384 8.73 -20.24 -7.83
N SER A 385 7.92 -21.17 -7.37
CA SER A 385 6.70 -20.87 -6.64
C SER A 385 6.72 -21.50 -5.24
N TYR A 386 6.11 -20.82 -4.28
CA TYR A 386 6.02 -21.26 -2.88
C TYR A 386 4.65 -20.91 -2.32
N PHE A 387 3.98 -21.87 -1.69
CA PHE A 387 2.72 -21.67 -0.98
C PHE A 387 2.85 -21.97 0.51
N GLY A 388 2.15 -21.21 1.34
CA GLY A 388 2.14 -21.37 2.80
C GLY A 388 3.12 -20.44 3.51
N ALA A 389 3.47 -19.31 2.88
CA ALA A 389 4.35 -18.30 3.46
C ALA A 389 3.56 -17.38 4.40
N GLU A 390 3.37 -17.83 5.64
CA GLU A 390 2.71 -17.10 6.74
C GLU A 390 3.69 -16.07 7.35
N THR A 391 3.94 -16.12 8.65
CA THR A 391 4.81 -15.17 9.38
C THR A 391 6.31 -15.35 9.14
N ASP A 392 6.73 -16.33 8.33
CA ASP A 392 8.15 -16.61 8.05
C ASP A 392 8.67 -15.74 6.89
N ALA A 393 9.69 -14.92 7.18
CA ALA A 393 10.35 -14.07 6.19
C ALA A 393 11.28 -14.85 5.24
N THR A 394 11.69 -16.07 5.59
CA THR A 394 12.66 -16.88 4.83
C THR A 394 12.25 -17.12 3.37
N PRO A 395 11.04 -17.61 3.04
CA PRO A 395 10.62 -17.76 1.65
C PRO A 395 10.55 -16.42 0.91
N HIS A 396 10.16 -15.34 1.57
CA HIS A 396 10.10 -14.01 0.96
C HIS A 396 11.49 -13.49 0.58
N LYS A 397 12.46 -13.59 1.51
CA LYS A 397 13.87 -13.25 1.25
C LYS A 397 14.45 -14.07 0.11
N ARG A 398 14.22 -15.39 0.11
CA ARG A 398 14.69 -16.25 -0.99
C ARG A 398 14.06 -15.79 -2.31
N GLY A 399 12.74 -15.65 -2.37
CA GLY A 399 12.02 -15.21 -3.56
C GLY A 399 12.52 -13.88 -4.11
N ILE A 400 12.67 -12.86 -3.27
CA ILE A 400 13.20 -11.55 -3.68
C ILE A 400 14.65 -11.67 -4.15
N LYS A 401 15.50 -12.40 -3.41
CA LYS A 401 16.92 -12.52 -3.72
C LYS A 401 17.18 -13.24 -5.04
N THR A 402 16.36 -14.23 -5.38
CA THR A 402 16.63 -15.16 -6.48
C THR A 402 15.76 -14.93 -7.72
N SER A 403 15.05 -13.81 -7.84
CA SER A 403 14.14 -13.55 -8.96
C SER A 403 14.41 -12.22 -9.62
N ASP A 404 14.20 -12.13 -10.93
CA ASP A 404 14.14 -10.86 -11.67
C ASP A 404 12.75 -10.22 -11.52
N ILE A 405 11.71 -11.06 -11.47
CA ILE A 405 10.33 -10.63 -11.19
C ILE A 405 9.87 -11.39 -9.95
N PHE A 406 9.44 -10.69 -8.92
CA PHE A 406 8.87 -11.32 -7.73
C PHE A 406 7.45 -10.82 -7.47
N VAL A 407 6.54 -11.74 -7.25
CA VAL A 407 5.17 -11.44 -6.88
C VAL A 407 4.84 -12.10 -5.55
N TYR A 408 4.19 -11.33 -4.68
CA TYR A 408 3.63 -11.81 -3.43
C TYR A 408 2.12 -11.63 -3.43
N ASN A 409 1.40 -12.68 -3.00
CA ASN A 409 -0.02 -12.61 -2.72
C ASN A 409 -0.30 -13.11 -1.31
N GLY A 410 -0.80 -12.25 -0.43
CA GLY A 410 -1.00 -12.60 0.98
C GLY A 410 -1.31 -11.41 1.86
N HIS A 411 -1.41 -11.66 3.15
CA HIS A 411 -1.61 -10.61 4.15
C HIS A 411 -0.42 -9.66 4.22
N SER A 412 -0.71 -8.36 4.32
CA SER A 412 0.35 -7.39 4.62
C SER A 412 0.76 -7.41 6.09
N TYR A 413 -0.08 -7.97 6.97
CA TYR A 413 0.07 -7.89 8.43
C TYR A 413 0.33 -6.45 8.91
N ILE A 414 -0.27 -5.46 8.22
CA ILE A 414 -0.11 -4.04 8.52
C ILE A 414 1.39 -3.64 8.54
N GLY A 415 2.18 -4.27 7.67
CA GLY A 415 3.62 -4.02 7.55
C GLY A 415 4.51 -4.67 8.62
N TYR A 416 3.97 -5.45 9.57
CA TYR A 416 4.75 -6.13 10.62
C TYR A 416 4.98 -7.63 10.35
N GLY A 417 4.51 -8.12 9.21
CA GLY A 417 4.57 -9.52 8.81
C GLY A 417 5.92 -9.96 8.24
N PRO A 418 5.92 -11.04 7.44
CA PRO A 418 7.15 -11.61 6.90
C PRO A 418 7.86 -10.67 5.90
N LEU A 419 7.12 -9.73 5.32
CA LEU A 419 7.63 -8.71 4.40
C LEU A 419 8.01 -7.39 5.09
N ASP A 420 7.99 -7.29 6.43
CA ASP A 420 8.43 -6.05 7.10
C ASP A 420 9.86 -5.68 6.66
N PRO A 421 10.08 -4.50 6.04
CA PRO A 421 11.40 -4.03 5.59
C PRO A 421 12.50 -4.12 6.65
N SER A 422 12.17 -4.00 7.94
CA SER A 422 13.14 -4.13 9.03
C SER A 422 13.81 -5.52 9.09
N ARG A 423 13.20 -6.53 8.48
CA ARG A 423 13.73 -7.89 8.39
C ARG A 423 14.66 -8.08 7.22
N PHE A 424 14.77 -7.12 6.30
CA PHE A 424 15.55 -7.22 5.07
C PHE A 424 16.81 -6.35 5.13
N THR A 425 17.79 -6.76 4.36
CA THR A 425 19.04 -6.02 4.16
C THR A 425 19.31 -5.90 2.67
N THR A 426 20.26 -5.06 2.28
CA THR A 426 20.68 -4.94 0.88
C THR A 426 21.17 -6.26 0.28
N ALA A 427 21.65 -7.20 1.10
CA ALA A 427 22.11 -8.53 0.67
C ALA A 427 20.96 -9.52 0.36
N ASP A 428 19.73 -9.15 0.70
CA ASP A 428 18.51 -9.90 0.35
C ASP A 428 17.96 -9.50 -1.04
N PHE A 429 18.56 -8.50 -1.68
CA PHE A 429 18.23 -8.08 -3.05
C PHE A 429 19.40 -8.38 -4.01
N PRO A 430 19.14 -8.85 -5.24
CA PRO A 430 20.17 -9.00 -6.24
C PRO A 430 20.66 -7.65 -6.76
N ALA A 431 21.83 -7.65 -7.41
CA ALA A 431 22.37 -6.46 -8.06
C ALA A 431 21.66 -6.11 -9.38
N SER A 432 21.01 -7.09 -10.04
CA SER A 432 20.28 -6.92 -11.30
C SER A 432 19.01 -6.10 -11.14
N TYR A 433 18.44 -5.62 -12.25
CA TYR A 433 17.13 -4.96 -12.24
C TYR A 433 16.03 -5.94 -11.83
N GLN A 434 15.06 -5.44 -11.07
CA GLN A 434 13.94 -6.23 -10.59
C GLN A 434 12.60 -5.52 -10.75
N VAL A 435 11.56 -6.32 -10.90
CA VAL A 435 10.17 -5.90 -10.71
C VAL A 435 9.60 -6.66 -9.52
N LEU A 436 9.09 -5.94 -8.52
CA LEU A 436 8.41 -6.52 -7.37
C LEU A 436 6.93 -6.12 -7.42
N MET A 437 6.03 -7.07 -7.21
CA MET A 437 4.61 -6.80 -6.98
C MET A 437 4.21 -7.36 -5.62
N ILE A 438 3.81 -6.49 -4.71
CA ILE A 438 3.35 -6.89 -3.37
C ILE A 438 1.85 -6.68 -3.28
N ASN A 439 1.10 -7.75 -3.58
CA ASN A 439 -0.34 -7.75 -3.48
C ASN A 439 -0.78 -8.17 -2.07
N GLY A 440 -1.04 -7.15 -1.26
CA GLY A 440 -1.63 -7.27 0.06
C GLY A 440 -2.31 -5.95 0.42
N CYS A 441 -2.99 -5.91 1.57
CA CYS A 441 -3.68 -4.70 2.01
C CYS A 441 -2.70 -3.56 2.24
N VAL A 442 -3.00 -2.37 1.68
CA VAL A 442 -2.28 -1.10 1.91
C VAL A 442 -0.74 -1.22 1.76
N SER A 443 -0.27 -2.03 0.81
CA SER A 443 1.15 -2.32 0.61
C SER A 443 1.99 -1.09 0.24
N TYR A 444 1.39 -0.04 -0.33
CA TYR A 444 2.05 1.24 -0.60
C TYR A 444 2.56 1.91 0.69
N ASN A 445 1.79 1.82 1.79
CA ASN A 445 2.16 2.42 3.07
C ASN A 445 3.32 1.72 3.78
N TYR A 446 3.48 0.43 3.54
CA TYR A 446 4.36 -0.41 4.35
C TYR A 446 5.67 -0.75 3.67
N TYR A 447 5.69 -0.76 2.34
CA TYR A 447 6.83 -1.33 1.62
C TYR A 447 7.50 -0.35 0.66
N GLU A 448 6.79 0.61 0.05
CA GLU A 448 7.36 1.45 -1.01
C GLU A 448 8.62 2.19 -0.55
N LYS A 449 8.43 3.20 0.31
CA LYS A 449 9.52 4.04 0.83
C LYS A 449 10.64 3.25 1.49
N ASP A 450 10.31 2.13 2.11
CA ASP A 450 11.25 1.35 2.93
C ASP A 450 12.03 0.30 2.10
N TYR A 451 11.51 -0.19 0.97
CA TYR A 451 12.20 -1.18 0.12
C TYR A 451 13.13 -0.53 -0.91
N ILE A 452 12.76 0.62 -1.48
CA ILE A 452 13.60 1.31 -2.48
C ILE A 452 15.04 1.53 -1.98
N PRO A 453 15.30 1.99 -0.74
CA PRO A 453 16.65 2.16 -0.21
C PRO A 453 17.44 0.85 -0.02
N LEU A 454 16.75 -0.30 0.09
CA LEU A 454 17.40 -1.61 0.21
C LEU A 454 17.93 -2.11 -1.14
N LYS A 455 17.46 -1.56 -2.26
CA LYS A 455 17.96 -1.90 -3.59
C LYS A 455 19.17 -1.03 -3.96
N ALA A 456 20.29 -1.68 -4.28
CA ALA A 456 21.40 -0.99 -4.92
C ALA A 456 20.95 -0.36 -6.25
N GLY A 457 21.06 0.96 -6.35
CA GLY A 457 20.58 1.75 -7.50
C GLY A 457 19.17 2.33 -7.34
N GLY A 458 18.45 2.00 -6.26
CA GLY A 458 17.10 2.50 -5.97
C GLY A 458 16.12 2.22 -7.11
N THR A 459 15.27 3.20 -7.40
CA THR A 459 14.27 3.22 -8.48
C THR A 459 14.84 2.94 -9.86
N LYS A 460 16.12 3.23 -10.14
CA LYS A 460 16.77 2.86 -11.41
C LYS A 460 16.98 1.36 -11.58
N ASN A 461 16.74 0.58 -10.54
CA ASN A 461 17.04 -0.84 -10.49
C ASN A 461 15.94 -1.68 -9.85
N LEU A 462 14.85 -1.05 -9.44
CA LEU A 462 13.72 -1.70 -8.80
C LEU A 462 12.46 -0.93 -9.19
N ASP A 463 11.55 -1.66 -9.85
CA ASP A 463 10.19 -1.22 -10.02
C ASP A 463 9.30 -1.94 -9.03
N LEU A 464 8.52 -1.19 -8.28
CA LEU A 464 7.72 -1.70 -7.19
C LEU A 464 6.25 -1.40 -7.42
N VAL A 465 5.46 -2.47 -7.53
CA VAL A 465 4.00 -2.42 -7.72
C VAL A 465 3.32 -2.71 -6.40
N THR A 466 2.56 -1.73 -5.91
CA THR A 466 1.88 -1.80 -4.60
C THR A 466 0.45 -1.28 -4.68
N ASN A 467 -0.33 -1.58 -3.65
CA ASN A 467 -1.71 -1.20 -3.47
C ASN A 467 -1.79 -0.02 -2.48
N GLY A 468 -2.41 1.09 -2.89
CA GLY A 468 -2.73 2.19 -1.99
C GLY A 468 -3.79 1.84 -0.94
N LEU A 469 -4.70 0.92 -1.25
CA LEU A 469 -5.80 0.48 -0.37
C LEU A 469 -5.77 -1.03 -0.12
N GLU A 470 -6.78 -1.53 0.59
CA GLU A 470 -6.95 -2.96 0.84
C GLU A 470 -7.18 -3.71 -0.48
N SER A 471 -6.49 -4.85 -0.66
CA SER A 471 -6.69 -5.70 -1.83
C SER A 471 -7.86 -6.63 -1.57
N TRP A 472 -8.74 -6.75 -2.56
CA TRP A 472 -9.69 -7.85 -2.59
C TRP A 472 -8.96 -9.20 -2.60
N VAL A 473 -9.48 -10.15 -1.83
CA VAL A 473 -8.88 -11.48 -1.71
C VAL A 473 -9.30 -12.35 -2.90
N ASN A 474 -10.60 -12.40 -3.24
CA ASN A 474 -11.06 -13.27 -4.34
C ASN A 474 -10.39 -12.85 -5.66
N GLU A 475 -9.94 -13.83 -6.45
CA GLU A 475 -9.24 -13.62 -7.72
C GLU A 475 -7.84 -12.96 -7.62
N SER A 476 -7.33 -12.73 -6.41
CA SER A 476 -6.00 -12.14 -6.20
C SER A 476 -4.87 -12.97 -6.79
N GLY A 477 -4.96 -14.29 -6.70
CA GLY A 477 -4.00 -15.22 -7.29
C GLY A 477 -3.96 -15.15 -8.81
N GLU A 478 -5.12 -15.20 -9.47
CA GLU A 478 -5.26 -15.10 -10.91
C GLU A 478 -4.80 -13.73 -11.43
N ALA A 479 -5.10 -12.65 -10.71
CA ALA A 479 -4.58 -11.32 -11.01
C ALA A 479 -3.04 -11.28 -10.99
N MET A 480 -2.40 -11.90 -9.99
CA MET A 480 -0.94 -12.03 -9.95
C MET A 480 -0.43 -12.89 -11.11
N GLY A 481 -1.13 -13.97 -11.43
CA GLY A 481 -0.79 -14.82 -12.56
C GLY A 481 -0.84 -14.07 -13.90
N ARG A 482 -1.85 -13.21 -14.12
CA ARG A 482 -1.96 -12.35 -15.30
C ARG A 482 -0.92 -11.21 -15.32
N PHE A 483 -0.56 -10.68 -14.15
CA PHE A 483 0.56 -9.73 -14.04
C PHE A 483 1.84 -10.38 -14.54
N VAL A 484 2.22 -11.54 -13.97
CA VAL A 484 3.39 -12.32 -14.41
C VAL A 484 3.28 -12.71 -15.87
N GLY A 485 2.11 -13.19 -16.30
CA GLY A 485 1.82 -13.57 -17.67
C GLY A 485 2.12 -12.45 -18.67
N SER A 486 1.88 -11.19 -18.30
CA SER A 486 2.15 -10.03 -19.15
C SER A 486 3.65 -9.77 -19.40
N PHE A 487 4.55 -10.42 -18.67
CA PHE A 487 6.00 -10.40 -18.95
C PHE A 487 6.44 -11.56 -19.83
N ILE A 488 5.59 -12.56 -20.09
CA ILE A 488 5.98 -13.80 -20.76
C ILE A 488 5.02 -14.23 -21.88
N ASP A 489 3.98 -13.46 -22.18
CA ASP A 489 2.98 -13.72 -23.23
C ASP A 489 3.50 -13.50 -24.67
N GLY A 490 4.76 -13.04 -24.80
CA GLY A 490 5.39 -12.74 -26.09
C GLY A 490 5.17 -11.33 -26.60
N LYS A 491 4.41 -10.50 -25.87
CA LYS A 491 4.23 -9.07 -26.14
C LYS A 491 5.14 -8.25 -25.23
N ILE A 492 5.50 -7.06 -25.71
CA ILE A 492 6.24 -6.06 -24.92
C ILE A 492 5.22 -5.09 -24.34
N ASN A 493 4.66 -5.46 -23.20
CA ASN A 493 3.58 -4.73 -22.55
C ASN A 493 4.14 -3.52 -21.78
N SER A 494 3.52 -2.34 -21.95
CA SER A 494 3.74 -1.19 -21.06
C SER A 494 3.19 -1.47 -19.66
N TYR A 495 3.60 -0.70 -18.65
CA TYR A 495 3.03 -0.83 -17.30
C TYR A 495 1.50 -0.66 -17.29
N ASN A 496 0.96 0.27 -18.08
CA ASN A 496 -0.49 0.40 -18.25
C ASN A 496 -1.16 -0.88 -18.79
N GLN A 497 -0.53 -1.57 -19.74
CA GLN A 497 -1.05 -2.83 -20.27
C GLN A 497 -0.91 -3.96 -19.24
N ILE A 498 0.21 -4.04 -18.54
CA ILE A 498 0.45 -5.02 -17.47
C ILE A 498 -0.61 -4.88 -16.36
N LEU A 499 -0.81 -3.65 -15.86
CA LEU A 499 -1.84 -3.37 -14.85
C LEU A 499 -3.25 -3.67 -15.37
N LYS A 500 -3.52 -3.43 -16.66
CA LYS A 500 -4.84 -3.70 -17.25
C LYS A 500 -5.11 -5.20 -17.35
N ASN A 501 -4.09 -5.97 -17.71
CA ASN A 501 -4.18 -7.42 -17.80
C ASN A 501 -4.32 -8.05 -16.40
N SER A 502 -3.75 -7.44 -15.36
CA SER A 502 -3.82 -7.94 -13.98
C SER A 502 -5.10 -7.52 -13.22
N GLN A 503 -6.05 -6.84 -13.87
CA GLN A 503 -7.32 -6.48 -13.23
C GLN A 503 -8.15 -7.72 -12.88
N PHE A 504 -8.98 -7.61 -11.84
CA PHE A 504 -9.99 -8.62 -11.52
C PHE A 504 -11.06 -8.66 -12.63
N THR A 505 -11.48 -9.87 -13.00
CA THR A 505 -12.37 -10.11 -14.14
C THR A 505 -13.83 -10.30 -13.73
N TYR A 506 -14.09 -10.88 -12.56
CA TYR A 506 -15.46 -11.25 -12.15
C TYR A 506 -16.31 -10.08 -11.67
N PHE A 507 -15.68 -8.97 -11.26
CA PHE A 507 -16.38 -7.90 -10.55
C PHE A 507 -16.55 -6.61 -11.34
N GLY A 508 -16.10 -6.56 -12.61
CA GLY A 508 -16.23 -5.38 -13.46
C GLY A 508 -15.58 -4.12 -12.86
N TYR A 509 -15.72 -2.99 -13.56
CA TYR A 509 -15.22 -1.68 -13.13
C TYR A 509 -16.06 -1.03 -12.01
N ASP A 510 -16.71 -1.80 -11.14
CA ASP A 510 -17.38 -1.17 -10.01
C ASP A 510 -16.31 -0.61 -9.08
N TRP A 511 -16.32 0.72 -8.98
CA TRP A 511 -15.40 1.52 -8.20
C TRP A 511 -15.32 0.98 -6.76
N GLY A 512 -14.10 0.73 -6.27
CA GLY A 512 -13.86 0.23 -4.92
C GLY A 512 -13.15 -1.13 -4.82
N MET A 513 -12.89 -1.81 -5.95
CA MET A 513 -12.20 -3.12 -5.92
C MET A 513 -10.78 -3.15 -6.53
N ASP A 514 -10.35 -2.13 -7.27
CA ASP A 514 -8.92 -1.96 -7.58
C ASP A 514 -8.27 -1.17 -6.45
N ALA A 515 -7.26 -1.78 -5.83
CA ALA A 515 -6.66 -1.34 -4.58
C ALA A 515 -5.70 -0.14 -4.75
N LEU A 516 -6.01 0.77 -5.68
CA LEU A 516 -5.15 1.87 -6.12
C LEU A 516 -3.74 1.40 -6.46
N ARG A 517 -3.64 0.45 -7.39
CA ARG A 517 -2.36 -0.10 -7.82
C ARG A 517 -1.50 0.97 -8.48
N VAL A 518 -0.28 1.15 -7.99
CA VAL A 518 0.71 2.07 -8.56
C VAL A 518 2.01 1.34 -8.81
N VAL A 519 2.73 1.80 -9.82
CA VAL A 519 4.13 1.42 -10.08
C VAL A 519 5.00 2.57 -9.61
N ASP A 520 6.05 2.27 -8.85
CA ASP A 520 7.17 3.17 -8.57
C ASP A 520 8.44 2.61 -9.22
N GLY A 521 9.39 3.47 -9.57
CA GLY A 521 10.62 3.13 -10.30
C GLY A 521 10.55 3.29 -11.83
N GLU A 522 9.37 3.15 -12.43
CA GLU A 522 9.19 3.17 -13.88
C GLU A 522 9.48 4.52 -14.54
N LEU A 523 9.48 5.57 -13.73
CA LEU A 523 9.87 6.91 -14.11
C LEU A 523 11.35 6.98 -14.55
N ASP A 524 12.21 6.24 -13.84
CA ASP A 524 13.64 6.12 -14.14
C ASP A 524 13.96 5.18 -15.32
N ASN A 525 12.97 4.40 -15.80
CA ASN A 525 13.19 3.43 -16.87
C ASN A 525 13.48 4.09 -18.22
N LYS A 526 14.47 3.53 -18.92
CA LYS A 526 14.98 4.08 -20.18
C LYS A 526 14.58 3.25 -21.40
N TYR A 527 14.19 1.99 -21.19
CA TYR A 527 13.78 1.09 -22.26
C TYR A 527 12.63 1.67 -23.08
N LYS A 528 12.77 1.57 -24.39
CA LYS A 528 11.72 1.90 -25.36
C LYS A 528 11.68 0.81 -26.43
N PRO A 529 10.52 0.17 -26.68
CA PRO A 529 10.39 -0.88 -27.70
C PRO A 529 10.81 -0.42 -29.11
N THR A 530 10.64 0.87 -29.41
CA THR A 530 11.02 1.47 -30.68
C THR A 530 12.53 1.62 -30.87
N LYS A 531 13.32 1.64 -29.78
CA LYS A 531 14.79 1.72 -29.83
C LYS A 531 15.43 0.33 -29.77
N THR A 532 14.92 -0.52 -28.89
CA THR A 532 15.41 -1.88 -28.67
C THR A 532 14.24 -2.85 -28.79
N PRO A 533 13.86 -3.27 -30.01
CA PRO A 533 12.74 -4.18 -30.19
C PRO A 533 13.07 -5.54 -29.60
N ILE A 534 12.13 -6.11 -28.85
CA ILE A 534 12.25 -7.42 -28.23
C ILE A 534 11.05 -8.29 -28.63
N SER A 535 11.29 -9.58 -28.87
CA SER A 535 10.22 -10.56 -29.04
C SER A 535 10.62 -11.90 -28.40
N LEU A 536 9.68 -12.55 -27.71
CA LEU A 536 9.82 -13.93 -27.25
C LEU A 536 9.12 -14.88 -28.23
N GLN A 537 9.84 -15.91 -28.66
CA GLN A 537 9.36 -16.96 -29.56
C GLN A 537 9.20 -18.26 -28.79
#